data_AF-A0A538L364-F1
#
_entry.id   AF-A0A538L364-F1
#
_cell.length_a   1.000
_cell.length_b   1.000
_cell.length_c   1.000
_cell.angle_alpha   90.00
_cell.angle_beta   90.00
_cell.angle_gamma   90.00
#
_symmetry.space_group_name_H-M   'P 1'
#
loop_
_entity.id
_entity.type
_entity.pdbx_description
1 polymer ?
#
loop_
_entity_poly.entity_id
_entity_poly.type
_entity_poly.pdbx_seq_one_letter_code
_entity_poly.pdbx_strand_id
1 'polypeptide(L)' 'MAKDTEKLIRQLSLISYLMAERRPVTAPEIRRDVEGYSVMNEDAFARRFYADRSELEALGIVLSVEKPIDGQVEQETYSL' A
#
# COMPACT_ATOMS: atom_id res chain seq x y z
N MET A 1 9.74 -18.28 -8.39
CA MET A 1 8.42 -18.59 -9.01
C MET A 1 7.28 -18.24 -8.06
N ALA A 2 6.92 -19.03 -7.05
CA ALA A 2 5.78 -18.71 -6.17
C ALA A 2 5.88 -17.33 -5.48
N LYS A 3 7.04 -17.01 -4.92
CA LYS A 3 7.33 -15.72 -4.26
C LYS A 3 7.23 -14.51 -5.20
N ASP A 4 7.59 -14.69 -6.47
CA ASP A 4 7.55 -13.60 -7.46
C ASP A 4 6.12 -13.35 -7.91
N THR A 5 5.33 -14.42 -8.06
CA THR A 5 3.89 -14.34 -8.33
C THR A 5 3.14 -13.67 -7.18
N GLU A 6 3.42 -14.04 -5.93
CA GLU A 6 2.83 -13.37 -4.75
C GLU A 6 3.15 -11.88 -4.69
N LYS A 7 4.38 -11.49 -5.05
CA LYS A 7 4.77 -10.09 -5.13
C LYS A 7 3.99 -9.35 -6.20
N LEU A 8 3.90 -9.93 -7.39
CA LEU A 8 3.17 -9.34 -8.51
C LEU A 8 1.68 -9.15 -8.16
N ILE A 9 1.06 -10.14 -7.49
CA ILE A 9 -0.31 -10.03 -7.00
C ILE A 9 -0.45 -8.83 -6.05
N ARG A 10 0.41 -8.71 -5.03
CA ARG A 10 0.36 -7.58 -4.09
C ARG A 10 0.49 -6.23 -4.78
N GLN A 11 1.43 -6.09 -5.72
CA GLN A 11 1.66 -4.84 -6.45
C GLN A 11 0.48 -4.45 -7.34
N LEU A 12 -0.04 -5.40 -8.13
CA LEU A 12 -1.18 -5.14 -9.01
C LEU A 12 -2.47 -4.87 -8.22
N SER A 13 -2.69 -5.62 -7.14
CA SER A 13 -3.86 -5.44 -6.27
C SER A 13 -3.78 -4.12 -5.50
N LEU A 14 -2.59 -3.68 -5.07
CA LEU A 14 -2.40 -2.37 -4.45
C LEU A 14 -2.74 -1.23 -5.41
N ILE A 15 -2.22 -1.27 -6.63
CA ILE A 15 -2.52 -0.25 -7.66
C ILE A 15 -4.03 -0.25 -7.95
N SER A 16 -4.62 -1.43 -8.16
CA SER A 16 -6.04 -1.55 -8.49
C SER A 16 -6.93 -0.99 -7.38
N TYR A 17 -6.58 -1.26 -6.12
CA TYR A 17 -7.27 -0.72 -4.95
C TYR A 17 -7.18 0.81 -4.90
N LEU A 18 -5.98 1.38 -5.02
CA LEU A 18 -5.79 2.83 -4.99
C LEU A 18 -6.45 3.56 -6.16
N MET A 19 -6.50 2.95 -7.35
CA MET A 19 -7.23 3.50 -8.50
C MET A 19 -8.76 3.48 -8.31
N ALA A 20 -9.27 2.48 -7.59
CA ALA A 20 -10.69 2.35 -7.30
C ALA A 20 -11.14 3.31 -6.18
N GLU A 21 -10.29 3.52 -5.18
CA GLU A 21 -10.55 4.43 -4.08
C GLU A 21 -10.39 5.88 -4.54
N ARG A 22 -11.49 6.64 -4.54
CA ARG A 22 -11.52 8.05 -4.98
C ARG A 22 -11.10 9.03 -3.87
N ARG A 23 -10.37 8.54 -2.86
CA ARG A 23 -9.94 9.28 -1.68
C ARG A 23 -8.59 8.74 -1.20
N PRO A 24 -7.82 9.52 -0.43
CA PRO A 24 -6.70 8.98 0.33
C PRO A 24 -7.16 7.89 1.31
N VAL A 25 -6.36 6.83 1.42
CA VAL A 25 -6.62 5.67 2.29
C VAL A 25 -5.47 5.44 3.25
N THR A 26 -5.75 4.91 4.44
CA THR A 26 -4.76 4.64 5.48
C THR A 26 -4.07 3.29 5.26
N ALA A 27 -2.89 3.11 5.85
CA ALA A 27 -2.18 1.83 5.80
C ALA A 27 -2.99 0.63 6.37
N PRO A 28 -3.79 0.76 7.44
CA PRO A 28 -4.69 -0.31 7.88
C PRO A 28 -5.78 -0.68 6.88
N GLU A 29 -6.36 0.29 6.17
CA GLU A 29 -7.33 0.03 5.10
C GLU A 29 -6.68 -0.75 3.96
N ILE A 30 -5.50 -0.30 3.50
CA ILE A 30 -4.70 -1.00 2.50
C ILE A 30 -4.42 -2.44 2.95
N ARG A 31 -3.97 -2.63 4.18
CA ARG A 31 -3.68 -3.98 4.68
C ARG A 31 -4.90 -4.88 4.62
N ARG A 32 -6.06 -4.37 5.04
CA ARG A 32 -7.31 -5.14 5.12
C ARG A 32 -7.83 -5.53 3.74
N ASP A 33 -7.81 -4.58 2.81
CA ASP A 33 -8.60 -4.68 1.56
C ASP A 33 -7.76 -5.10 0.35
N VAL A 34 -6.42 -5.02 0.40
CA VAL A 34 -5.55 -5.46 -0.69
C VAL A 34 -5.20 -6.94 -0.57
N GLU A 35 -5.43 -7.66 -1.66
CA GLU A 35 -5.06 -9.06 -1.80
C GLU A 35 -3.55 -9.27 -1.57
N GLY A 36 -3.23 -10.27 -0.74
CA GLY A 36 -1.87 -10.59 -0.36
C GLY A 36 -1.32 -9.77 0.82
N TYR A 37 -1.98 -8.69 1.25
CA TYR A 37 -1.69 -8.02 2.53
C TYR A 37 -2.60 -8.46 3.67
N SER A 38 -3.86 -8.81 3.38
CA SER A 38 -4.90 -9.10 4.39
C SER A 38 -4.56 -10.24 5.35
N VAL A 39 -3.76 -11.21 4.90
CA VAL A 39 -3.32 -12.36 5.72
C VAL A 39 -2.02 -12.11 6.50
N MET A 40 -1.35 -10.99 6.25
CA MET A 40 -0.09 -10.65 6.92
C MET A 40 -0.36 -10.07 8.31
N ASN A 41 0.61 -10.21 9.22
CA ASN A 41 0.65 -9.42 10.46
C ASN A 41 1.22 -8.01 10.20
N GLU A 42 1.23 -7.14 11.22
CA GLU A 42 1.63 -5.73 11.06
C GLU A 42 3.08 -5.59 10.57
N ASP A 43 4.01 -6.32 11.18
CA ASP A 43 5.43 -6.25 10.82
C ASP A 43 5.73 -6.78 9.41
N ALA A 44 5.07 -7.86 9.01
CA ALA A 44 5.20 -8.42 7.66
C ALA A 44 4.58 -7.47 6.63
N PHE A 45 3.40 -6.93 6.93
CA PHE A 45 2.73 -5.95 6.09
C PHE A 45 3.60 -4.70 5.89
N ALA A 46 4.06 -4.05 6.97
CA ALA A 46 4.85 -2.82 6.87
C ALA A 46 6.09 -3.01 5.98
N ARG A 47 6.87 -4.08 6.21
CA ARG A 47 8.04 -4.40 5.39
C ARG A 47 7.69 -4.63 3.92
N ARG A 48 6.60 -5.33 3.64
CA ARG A 48 6.18 -5.65 2.26
C ARG A 48 5.59 -4.44 1.55
N PHE A 49 4.73 -3.69 2.21
CA PHE A 49 4.13 -2.47 1.68
C PHE A 49 5.19 -1.45 1.25
N TYR A 50 6.17 -1.15 2.11
CA TYR A 50 7.23 -0.20 1.74
C TYR A 50 8.16 -0.71 0.65
N ALA A 51 8.46 -2.02 0.62
CA ALA A 51 9.25 -2.62 -0.46
C ALA A 51 8.49 -2.56 -1.80
N ASP A 52 7.23 -3.01 -1.80
CA ASP A 52 6.37 -2.99 -2.98
C ASP A 52 6.18 -1.55 -3.49
N ARG A 53 5.95 -0.56 -2.60
CA ARG A 53 5.88 0.88 -2.93
C ARG A 53 7.16 1.40 -3.59
N SER A 54 8.33 1.07 -3.04
CA SER A 54 9.62 1.51 -3.61
C SER A 54 9.88 0.89 -4.99
N GLU A 55 9.47 -0.36 -5.19
CA GLU A 55 9.55 -1.01 -6.50
C GLU A 55 8.59 -0.38 -7.52
N LEU A 56 7.37 -0.01 -7.11
CA LEU A 56 6.41 0.71 -7.95
C LEU A 56 6.91 2.10 -8.34
N GLU A 57 7.51 2.83 -7.40
CA GLU A 57 8.14 4.13 -7.64
C GLU A 57 9.26 4.03 -8.69
N ALA A 58 10.09 2.98 -8.61
CA ALA A 58 11.12 2.72 -9.61
C ALA A 58 10.57 2.42 -11.02
N LEU A 59 9.31 2.00 -11.13
CA LEU A 59 8.59 1.83 -12.39
C LEU A 59 7.84 3.09 -12.85
N GLY A 60 7.92 4.19 -12.10
CA GLY A 60 7.24 5.45 -12.38
C GLY A 60 5.82 5.55 -11.82
N ILE A 61 5.40 4.59 -10.98
CA ILE A 61 4.11 4.60 -10.30
C ILE A 61 4.31 5.16 -8.89
N VAL A 62 4.11 6.47 -8.74
CA VAL A 62 4.39 7.19 -7.50
C VAL A 62 3.11 7.33 -6.69
N LEU A 63 3.11 6.79 -5.47
CA LEU A 63 2.01 6.96 -4.52
C LEU A 63 2.19 8.30 -3.80
N SER A 64 1.14 9.12 -3.82
CA SER A 64 1.07 10.33 -3.00
C SER A 64 0.92 9.93 -1.52
N VAL A 65 1.66 10.60 -0.65
CA VAL A 65 1.63 10.37 0.80
C VAL A 65 1.32 11.68 1.50
N GLU A 66 0.17 11.74 2.15
CA GLU A 66 -0.25 12.88 2.96
C GLU A 66 -0.02 12.54 4.42
N LYS A 67 0.83 13.35 5.07
CA LYS A 67 1.11 13.23 6.50
C LYS A 67 0.12 14.08 7.27
N PRO A 68 -0.36 13.62 8.44
CA PRO A 68 -1.19 14.43 9.32
C PRO A 68 -0.50 15.75 9.66
N ILE A 69 -1.29 16.82 9.76
CA ILE A 69 -0.82 18.12 10.24
C ILE A 69 -0.62 18.01 11.76
N ASP A 70 0.49 18.56 12.28
CA ASP A 70 0.83 18.51 13.70
C ASP A 70 -0.36 18.89 14.60
N GLY A 71 -0.74 17.97 15.50
CA GLY A 71 -1.84 18.16 16.46
C GLY A 71 -3.10 17.33 16.18
N GLN A 72 -3.23 16.66 15.03
CA GLN A 72 -4.28 15.67 14.78
C GLN A 72 -3.73 14.24 14.79
N VAL A 73 -4.46 13.33 15.42
CA VAL A 73 -4.15 11.89 15.50
C VAL A 73 -4.57 11.18 14.19
N GLU A 74 -4.31 11.80 13.05
CA GLU A 74 -4.59 11.17 11.76
C GLU A 74 -3.38 10.36 11.31
N GLN A 75 -3.62 9.19 10.73
CA GLN A 75 -2.56 8.34 10.20
C GLN A 75 -2.15 8.85 8.81
N GLU A 76 -0.94 8.51 8.36
CA GLU A 76 -0.57 8.77 6.96
C GLU A 76 -1.61 8.17 6.01
N THR A 77 -1.95 8.93 4.97
CA THR A 77 -2.84 8.47 3.91
C THR A 77 -2.11 8.40 2.58
N TYR A 78 -2.56 7.47 1.74
CA TYR A 78 -1.94 7.08 0.49
C TYR A 78 -2.96 7.15 -0.64
N SER A 79 -2.55 7.64 -1.81
CA SER A 79 -3.37 7.72 -3.02
C SER A 79 -2.48 7.57 -4.27
N LEU A 80 -3.11 7.30 -5.42
CA LEU A 80 -2.44 7.26 -6.73
C LEU A 80 -2.68 8.55 -7.52
#